data_AF-E8X6B6-F1
#
_entry.id   AF-E8X6B6-F1
#
_cell.length_a   1.000
_cell.length_b   1.000
_cell.length_c   1.000
_cell.angle_alpha   90.00
_cell.angle_beta   90.00
_cell.angle_gamma   90.00
#
_symmetry.space_group_name_H-M   'P 1'
#
loop_
_entity.id
_entity.type
_entity.pdbx_description
1 polymer ?
#
loop_
_entity_poly.entity_id
_entity_poly.type
_entity_poly.pdbx_seq_one_letter_code
_entity_poly.pdbx_strand_id
1 'polypeptide(L)'
;MPKLFLATILLTTSAIAQATLQPAPAPPSTDIHAYIANGWQTLSRSMVECKSVVDPKVTTTPILYLPAGLPTPPEVTAMQQQCHVEVRSLPHKIKDLGDLRPSELPKEGLLYLPKKYVVPGGRFNEMYGWDSYFILLGLVHDKQLDLARGMVENFFFEIENYGAILNANRTYFFTRSQPPFLSSMIREVYEAPGAPQDPKWLAHAYDMARRDYALWTSPAHQAGSTGLAAYHDLGEGPVPEMADDSAYYPDVIRYLEAHPDSDQQYLVPDSSDPATVARTSCDTQMSKVCAAAVVDGHRLSAAYFRGDRAMRESGFDTTFRFGTFSGSTDHYAPVCLNALLFKYEQDMAHLATLLHRPAEAASWKARAEIRHQAIDKFLWNPAAGMYFDYDFVDQHRSTYHYVTTFYPLWAGLASQVQATAVRSHLAYFERPGGLALSDVTSGVQWDQPYGWAPTTWLAVSGLEKAGFHEDATRIAKSFSATVEDNFKRDGTIREKYNVVSGSANVQVATGYKSNVVGFGWTNGVYLKLQDLIQPTK
;
A
#
# COMPACT_ATOMS: atom_id res chain seq x y z
N MET A 1 64.36 -64.61 -4.94
CA MET A 1 63.07 -64.50 -5.65
C MET A 1 62.03 -65.20 -4.77
N PRO A 2 60.87 -64.63 -4.41
CA PRO A 2 60.06 -63.65 -5.15
C PRO A 2 59.71 -62.37 -4.36
N LYS A 3 58.98 -61.48 -5.03
CA LYS A 3 58.74 -60.05 -4.76
C LYS A 3 57.81 -59.77 -3.57
N LEU A 4 58.22 -58.83 -2.71
CA LEU A 4 57.39 -58.20 -1.67
C LEU A 4 56.69 -56.98 -2.30
N PHE A 5 55.36 -56.99 -2.39
CA PHE A 5 54.57 -55.80 -2.75
C PHE A 5 54.31 -54.97 -1.48
N LEU A 6 54.85 -53.76 -1.46
CA LEU A 6 54.58 -52.76 -0.43
C LEU A 6 53.28 -52.04 -0.81
N ALA A 7 52.20 -52.26 -0.07
CA ALA A 7 50.97 -51.48 -0.20
C ALA A 7 51.03 -50.31 0.79
N THR A 8 51.22 -49.10 0.27
CA THR A 8 51.20 -47.85 1.03
C THR A 8 49.75 -47.50 1.38
N ILE A 9 49.39 -47.57 2.66
CA ILE A 9 48.11 -47.09 3.18
C ILE A 9 48.20 -45.56 3.30
N LEU A 10 47.50 -44.82 2.42
CA LEU A 10 47.24 -43.39 2.61
C LEU A 10 46.16 -43.24 3.70
N LEU A 11 46.54 -42.70 4.85
CA LEU A 11 45.60 -42.15 5.83
C LEU A 11 45.07 -40.80 5.31
N THR A 12 43.80 -40.77 4.90
CA THR A 12 43.08 -39.53 4.62
C THR A 12 42.49 -38.99 5.93
N THR A 13 43.07 -37.91 6.45
CA THR A 13 42.47 -37.13 7.53
C THR A 13 41.27 -36.36 6.98
N SER A 14 40.06 -36.80 7.31
CA SER A 14 38.82 -36.07 7.01
C SER A 14 38.66 -34.94 8.01
N ALA A 15 38.87 -33.70 7.57
CA ALA A 15 38.51 -32.51 8.35
C ALA A 15 36.98 -32.42 8.39
N ILE A 16 36.39 -32.65 9.57
CA ILE A 16 34.97 -32.41 9.82
C ILE A 16 34.75 -30.90 9.86
N ALA A 17 34.13 -30.35 8.82
CA ALA A 17 33.63 -28.99 8.83
C ALA A 17 32.55 -28.89 9.91
N GLN A 18 32.80 -28.11 10.96
CA GLN A 18 31.77 -27.72 11.92
C GLN A 18 30.78 -26.81 11.19
N ALA A 19 29.62 -27.37 10.84
CA ALA A 19 28.47 -26.57 10.44
C ALA A 19 28.11 -25.67 11.63
N THR A 20 28.28 -24.36 11.47
CA THR A 20 27.69 -23.37 12.37
C THR A 20 26.18 -23.52 12.30
N LEU A 21 25.61 -24.21 13.30
CA LEU A 21 24.17 -24.24 13.55
C LEU A 21 23.66 -22.80 13.58
N GLN A 22 22.74 -22.47 12.67
CA GLN A 22 21.92 -21.28 12.82
C GLN A 22 21.25 -21.35 14.21
N PRO A 23 21.17 -20.24 14.96
CA PRO A 23 20.43 -20.23 16.21
C PRO A 23 18.99 -20.67 15.92
N ALA A 24 18.47 -21.61 16.72
CA ALA A 24 17.06 -21.98 16.66
C ALA A 24 16.19 -20.72 16.78
N PRO A 25 15.06 -20.61 16.05
CA PRO A 25 14.15 -19.49 16.20
C PRO A 25 13.77 -19.37 17.68
N ALA A 26 13.79 -18.12 18.18
CA ALA A 26 13.31 -17.84 19.53
C ALA A 26 11.91 -18.45 19.72
N PRO A 27 11.59 -18.98 20.91
CA PRO A 27 10.25 -19.50 21.16
C PRO A 27 9.22 -18.41 20.81
N PRO A 28 8.05 -18.78 20.25
CA PRO A 28 7.01 -17.80 19.94
C PRO A 28 6.72 -16.97 21.19
N SER A 29 6.84 -15.65 21.07
CA SER A 29 6.46 -14.77 22.18
C SER A 29 5.00 -15.03 22.51
N THR A 30 4.70 -15.34 23.76
CA THR A 30 3.31 -15.41 24.24
C THR A 30 2.72 -14.01 24.50
N ASP A 31 3.58 -12.99 24.45
CA ASP A 31 3.23 -11.58 24.60
C ASP A 31 3.25 -10.88 23.23
N ILE A 32 2.08 -10.38 22.82
CA ILE A 32 1.87 -9.70 21.55
C ILE A 32 2.64 -8.36 21.49
N HIS A 33 2.81 -7.66 22.61
CA HIS A 33 3.57 -6.40 22.64
C HIS A 33 5.07 -6.67 22.41
N ALA A 34 5.62 -7.70 23.05
CA ALA A 34 6.99 -8.13 22.80
C ALA A 34 7.18 -8.63 21.35
N TYR A 35 6.18 -9.32 20.78
CA TYR A 35 6.18 -9.70 19.36
C TYR A 35 6.26 -8.47 18.46
N ILE A 36 5.43 -7.45 18.70
CA ILE A 36 5.40 -6.21 17.90
C ILE A 36 6.71 -5.43 18.03
N ALA A 37 7.23 -5.26 19.25
CA ALA A 37 8.49 -4.56 19.49
C ALA A 37 9.67 -5.21 18.76
N ASN A 38 9.74 -6.55 18.76
CA ASN A 38 10.72 -7.31 17.98
C ASN A 38 10.42 -7.25 16.46
N GLY A 39 9.14 -7.17 16.09
CA GLY A 39 8.64 -6.98 14.74
C GLY A 39 9.29 -5.79 14.04
N TRP A 40 9.43 -4.65 14.72
CA TRP A 40 10.08 -3.47 14.13
C TRP A 40 11.52 -3.73 13.69
N GLN A 41 12.28 -4.52 14.44
CA GLN A 41 13.65 -4.87 14.07
C GLN A 41 13.69 -5.91 12.93
N THR A 42 12.85 -6.93 13.00
CA THR A 42 12.83 -8.02 12.01
C THR A 42 12.30 -7.56 10.64
N LEU A 43 11.29 -6.69 10.64
CA LEU A 43 10.71 -6.06 9.46
C LEU A 43 11.55 -4.90 8.91
N SER A 44 12.54 -4.42 9.67
CA SER A 44 13.42 -3.37 9.15
C SER A 44 14.30 -3.86 8.00
N ARG A 45 14.56 -2.95 7.05
CA ARG A 45 15.50 -3.06 5.92
C ARG A 45 16.40 -1.83 5.85
N SER A 46 17.58 -2.01 5.27
CA SER A 46 18.59 -0.98 5.09
C SER A 46 19.58 -1.34 3.98
N MET A 47 20.32 -0.36 3.47
CA MET A 47 21.31 -0.55 2.41
C MET A 47 22.62 -1.18 2.90
N VAL A 48 22.66 -1.70 4.14
CA VAL A 48 23.82 -2.38 4.72
C VAL A 48 23.56 -3.86 5.04
N GLU A 49 22.34 -4.35 4.82
CA GLU A 49 21.93 -5.72 5.17
C GLU A 49 21.48 -6.48 3.92
N CYS A 50 22.03 -7.67 3.68
CA CYS A 50 21.69 -8.50 2.51
C CYS A 50 20.20 -8.88 2.43
N LYS A 51 19.51 -9.01 3.57
CA LYS A 51 18.08 -9.31 3.61
C LYS A 51 17.20 -8.23 2.95
N SER A 52 17.74 -7.03 2.73
CA SER A 52 17.03 -5.89 2.12
C SER A 52 17.01 -5.89 0.61
N VAL A 53 17.94 -6.61 0.01
CA VAL A 53 18.20 -6.58 -1.43
C VAL A 53 17.82 -7.90 -2.09
N VAL A 54 17.82 -9.01 -1.34
CA VAL A 54 17.32 -10.30 -1.84
C VAL A 54 15.82 -10.18 -2.11
N ASP A 55 15.42 -10.49 -3.33
CA ASP A 55 14.01 -10.59 -3.67
C ASP A 55 13.58 -12.06 -3.70
N PRO A 56 12.80 -12.54 -2.72
CA PRO A 56 12.35 -13.94 -2.72
C PRO A 56 11.37 -14.25 -3.87
N LYS A 57 10.88 -13.22 -4.57
CA LYS A 57 9.93 -13.33 -5.67
C LYS A 57 10.60 -13.71 -7.00
N VAL A 58 11.91 -13.46 -7.13
CA VAL A 58 12.68 -13.77 -8.35
C VAL A 58 13.90 -14.64 -8.04
N THR A 59 14.29 -15.48 -9.00
CA THR A 59 15.45 -16.39 -8.86
C THR A 59 16.76 -15.80 -9.41
N THR A 60 16.73 -14.55 -9.83
CA THR A 60 17.87 -13.85 -10.44
C THR A 60 18.73 -13.11 -9.41
N THR A 61 19.98 -12.81 -9.77
CA THR A 61 20.83 -11.89 -9.01
C THR A 61 20.07 -10.60 -8.71
N PRO A 62 19.92 -10.21 -7.44
CA PRO A 62 19.17 -9.01 -7.11
C PRO A 62 19.86 -7.76 -7.66
N ILE A 63 19.06 -6.79 -8.09
CA ILE A 63 19.55 -5.53 -8.69
C ILE A 63 19.10 -4.36 -7.81
N LEU A 64 20.05 -3.51 -7.46
CA LEU A 64 19.82 -2.22 -6.79
C LEU A 64 20.09 -1.08 -7.77
N TYR A 65 19.10 -0.23 -7.98
CA TYR A 65 19.18 0.95 -8.83
C TYR A 65 19.41 2.22 -8.00
N LEU A 66 20.49 2.92 -8.30
CA LEU A 66 20.83 4.25 -7.79
C LEU A 66 20.25 5.34 -8.71
N PRO A 67 19.81 6.49 -8.17
CA PRO A 67 19.49 7.66 -8.98
C PRO A 67 20.60 8.06 -9.94
N ALA A 68 20.23 8.58 -11.10
CA ALA A 68 21.19 9.04 -12.09
C ALA A 68 22.10 10.14 -11.50
N GLY A 69 23.41 9.94 -11.61
CA GLY A 69 24.42 10.86 -11.10
C GLY A 69 24.68 10.78 -9.60
N LEU A 70 23.98 9.91 -8.84
CA LEU A 70 24.33 9.65 -7.45
C LEU A 70 25.60 8.77 -7.41
N PRO A 71 26.71 9.24 -6.79
CA PRO A 71 27.86 8.39 -6.56
C PRO A 71 27.48 7.20 -5.68
N THR A 72 28.01 6.01 -5.96
CA THR A 72 27.72 4.82 -5.16
C THR A 72 28.14 5.05 -3.71
N PRO A 73 27.19 5.00 -2.74
CA PRO A 73 27.53 5.17 -1.33
C PRO A 73 28.52 4.10 -0.85
N PRO A 74 29.43 4.41 0.10
CA PRO A 74 30.37 3.43 0.64
C PRO A 74 29.68 2.18 1.19
N GLU A 75 28.56 2.36 1.88
CA GLU A 75 27.75 1.27 2.42
C GLU A 75 27.14 0.38 1.33
N VAL A 76 26.73 0.97 0.21
CA VAL A 76 26.24 0.21 -0.96
C VAL A 76 27.39 -0.55 -1.61
N THR A 77 28.59 0.02 -1.67
CA THR A 77 29.79 -0.68 -2.19
C THR A 77 30.13 -1.90 -1.33
N ALA A 78 30.06 -1.76 0.00
CA ALA A 78 30.26 -2.87 0.92
C ALA A 78 29.18 -3.95 0.78
N MET A 79 27.91 -3.54 0.70
CA MET A 79 26.76 -4.42 0.50
C MET A 79 26.83 -5.15 -0.84
N GLN A 80 27.28 -4.50 -1.91
CA GLN A 80 27.48 -5.10 -3.22
C GLN A 80 28.45 -6.30 -3.15
N GLN A 81 29.58 -6.12 -2.46
CA GLN A 81 30.59 -7.16 -2.29
C GLN A 81 30.10 -8.29 -1.39
N GLN A 82 29.46 -7.96 -0.27
CA GLN A 82 29.00 -8.91 0.73
C GLN A 82 27.81 -9.75 0.25
N CYS A 83 26.88 -9.14 -0.48
CA CYS A 83 25.58 -9.72 -0.81
C CYS A 83 25.47 -10.17 -2.27
N HIS A 84 26.53 -9.99 -3.07
CA HIS A 84 26.57 -10.31 -4.50
C HIS A 84 25.41 -9.66 -5.30
N VAL A 85 25.11 -8.40 -4.98
CA VAL A 85 24.06 -7.61 -5.64
C VAL A 85 24.63 -6.91 -6.87
N GLU A 86 23.83 -6.79 -7.92
CA GLU A 86 24.18 -5.95 -9.05
C GLU A 86 23.75 -4.50 -8.76
N VAL A 87 24.69 -3.55 -8.75
CA VAL A 87 24.38 -2.12 -8.57
C VAL A 87 24.41 -1.42 -9.91
N ARG A 88 23.33 -0.73 -10.26
CA ARG A 88 23.17 0.00 -11.53
C ARG A 88 22.76 1.45 -11.26
N SER A 89 23.11 2.35 -12.16
CA SER A 89 22.53 3.71 -12.17
C SER A 89 21.30 3.73 -13.08
N LEU A 90 20.30 4.50 -12.69
CA LEU A 90 19.18 4.85 -13.57
C LEU A 90 19.70 5.65 -14.78
N PRO A 91 19.07 5.50 -15.96
CA PRO A 91 19.59 6.03 -17.22
C PRO A 91 19.60 7.56 -17.29
N HIS A 92 18.68 8.22 -16.57
CA HIS A 92 18.59 9.66 -16.48
C HIS A 92 17.91 10.07 -15.17
N LYS A 93 17.97 11.38 -14.87
CA LYS A 93 17.24 11.95 -13.73
C LYS A 93 15.74 11.86 -13.99
N ILE A 94 14.99 11.46 -12.97
CA ILE A 94 13.52 11.40 -12.97
C ILE A 94 13.04 12.61 -12.18
N LYS A 95 12.16 13.42 -12.77
CA LYS A 95 11.61 14.63 -12.13
C LYS A 95 10.17 14.44 -11.70
N ASP A 96 9.40 13.73 -12.53
CA ASP A 96 7.98 13.50 -12.36
C ASP A 96 7.66 12.00 -12.49
N LEU A 97 6.56 11.57 -11.87
CA LEU A 97 6.08 10.19 -12.00
C LEU A 97 5.84 9.88 -13.49
N GLY A 98 6.27 8.70 -13.94
CA GLY A 98 6.13 8.27 -15.33
C GLY A 98 7.21 8.77 -16.30
N ASP A 99 8.16 9.61 -15.87
CA ASP A 99 9.32 10.04 -16.69
C ASP A 99 10.19 8.88 -17.18
N LEU A 100 10.18 7.75 -16.45
CA LEU A 100 10.84 6.51 -16.83
C LEU A 100 9.82 5.37 -16.83
N ARG A 101 9.66 4.71 -17.97
CA ARG A 101 8.81 3.52 -18.09
C ARG A 101 9.57 2.28 -17.63
N PRO A 102 8.92 1.33 -16.94
CA PRO A 102 9.54 0.06 -16.57
C PRO A 102 10.15 -0.69 -17.77
N SER A 103 9.53 -0.59 -18.96
CA SER A 103 10.00 -1.21 -20.21
C SER A 103 11.31 -0.64 -20.76
N GLU A 104 11.73 0.55 -20.31
CA GLU A 104 13.00 1.16 -20.70
C GLU A 104 14.18 0.59 -19.91
N LEU A 105 13.90 -0.16 -18.84
CA LEU A 105 14.93 -0.83 -18.05
C LEU A 105 15.11 -2.28 -18.53
N PRO A 106 16.36 -2.74 -18.69
CA PRO A 106 16.64 -4.09 -19.19
C PRO A 106 16.24 -5.19 -18.18
N LYS A 107 16.15 -4.86 -16.89
CA LYS A 107 15.80 -5.77 -15.80
C LYS A 107 15.12 -4.99 -14.67
N GLU A 108 14.25 -5.67 -13.95
CA GLU A 108 13.60 -5.14 -12.76
C GLU A 108 14.55 -5.15 -11.55
N GLY A 109 14.33 -4.23 -10.61
CA GLY A 109 15.15 -4.14 -9.40
C GLY A 109 14.57 -3.26 -8.30
N LEU A 110 15.24 -3.27 -7.16
CA LEU A 110 14.96 -2.41 -6.01
C LEU A 110 15.54 -1.02 -6.25
N LEU A 111 14.84 0.01 -5.78
CA LEU A 111 15.30 1.39 -5.79
C LEU A 111 15.96 1.74 -4.45
N TYR A 112 17.10 2.41 -4.54
CA TYR A 112 17.86 2.81 -3.37
C TYR A 112 17.09 3.81 -2.49
N LEU A 113 17.14 3.58 -1.18
CA LEU A 113 16.63 4.49 -0.17
C LEU A 113 17.72 4.71 0.91
N PRO A 114 18.04 5.96 1.28
CA PRO A 114 19.18 6.27 2.14
C PRO A 114 18.95 5.92 3.61
N LYS A 115 17.71 5.85 4.07
CA LYS A 115 17.38 5.58 5.49
C LYS A 115 16.87 4.17 5.67
N LYS A 116 17.05 3.64 6.88
CA LYS A 116 16.40 2.41 7.33
C LYS A 116 14.89 2.59 7.27
N TYR A 117 14.18 1.56 6.84
CA TYR A 117 12.72 1.55 6.73
C TYR A 117 12.15 0.22 7.18
N VAL A 118 10.85 0.17 7.42
CA VAL A 118 10.12 -1.04 7.81
C VAL A 118 9.22 -1.46 6.66
N VAL A 119 9.25 -2.76 6.34
CA VAL A 119 8.42 -3.36 5.27
C VAL A 119 7.10 -3.89 5.85
N PRO A 120 6.06 -4.11 5.01
CA PRO A 120 4.81 -4.67 5.49
C PRO A 120 4.95 -6.08 6.10
N GLY A 121 5.67 -7.00 5.45
CA GLY A 121 5.94 -8.33 6.02
C GLY A 121 6.07 -9.45 5.01
N GLY A 122 6.46 -10.64 5.48
CA GLY A 122 6.67 -11.84 4.66
C GLY A 122 7.55 -11.63 3.42
N ARG A 123 6.95 -11.78 2.22
CA ARG A 123 7.67 -11.69 0.94
C ARG A 123 8.00 -10.27 0.49
N PHE A 124 7.44 -9.25 1.15
CA PHE A 124 7.66 -7.85 0.80
C PHE A 124 8.99 -7.38 1.41
N ASN A 125 9.90 -6.90 0.55
CA ASN A 125 11.19 -6.33 0.94
C ASN A 125 11.30 -4.84 0.60
N GLU A 126 10.20 -4.27 0.10
CA GLU A 126 10.08 -2.89 -0.34
C GLU A 126 9.42 -2.02 0.74
N MET A 127 9.75 -0.74 0.74
CA MET A 127 8.99 0.28 1.44
C MET A 127 7.76 0.62 0.60
N TYR A 128 6.56 0.43 1.17
CA TYR A 128 5.29 0.73 0.52
C TYR A 128 4.74 2.09 0.94
N GLY A 129 4.05 2.78 0.05
CA GLY A 129 3.55 4.15 0.25
C GLY A 129 2.63 4.29 1.46
N TRP A 130 1.43 3.71 1.40
CA TRP A 130 0.42 3.92 2.45
C TRP A 130 0.61 3.04 3.69
N ASP A 131 1.14 1.82 3.56
CA ASP A 131 1.47 0.92 4.68
C ASP A 131 2.37 1.63 5.70
N SER A 132 3.31 2.43 5.18
CA SER A 132 4.27 3.19 5.97
C SER A 132 3.59 4.14 6.95
N TYR A 133 2.37 4.62 6.69
CA TYR A 133 1.66 5.51 7.62
C TYR A 133 1.27 4.74 8.88
N PHE A 134 0.65 3.58 8.69
CA PHE A 134 0.19 2.74 9.80
C PHE A 134 1.36 2.13 10.58
N ILE A 135 2.45 1.78 9.90
CA ILE A 135 3.70 1.37 10.54
C ILE A 135 4.27 2.52 11.36
N LEU A 136 4.33 3.73 10.80
CA LEU A 136 4.86 4.92 11.45
C LEU A 136 4.09 5.24 12.74
N LEU A 137 2.76 5.09 12.76
CA LEU A 137 1.97 5.24 13.98
C LEU A 137 2.43 4.29 15.10
N GLY A 138 2.75 3.04 14.76
CA GLY A 138 3.30 2.06 15.71
C GLY A 138 4.71 2.40 16.18
N LEU A 139 5.57 2.86 15.25
CA LEU A 139 6.93 3.29 15.59
C LEU A 139 6.92 4.50 16.53
N VAL A 140 6.03 5.47 16.30
CA VAL A 140 5.87 6.64 17.18
C VAL A 140 5.38 6.21 18.56
N HIS A 141 4.39 5.30 18.63
CA HIS A 141 3.93 4.71 19.90
C HIS A 141 5.10 4.08 20.69
N ASP A 142 5.91 3.28 20.02
CA ASP A 142 7.07 2.59 20.62
C ASP A 142 8.33 3.48 20.73
N LYS A 143 8.20 4.79 20.49
CA LYS A 143 9.28 5.79 20.61
C LYS A 143 10.48 5.53 19.69
N GLN A 144 10.28 4.83 18.59
CA GLN A 144 11.26 4.59 17.52
C GLN A 144 11.33 5.79 16.56
N LEU A 145 11.52 6.99 17.10
CA LEU A 145 11.36 8.26 16.37
C LEU A 145 12.37 8.43 15.22
N ASP A 146 13.60 7.96 15.38
CA ASP A 146 14.62 8.03 14.33
C ASP A 146 14.25 7.18 13.12
N LEU A 147 13.67 6.00 13.36
CA LEU A 147 13.21 5.10 12.29
C LEU A 147 11.97 5.67 11.59
N ALA A 148 11.00 6.18 12.37
CA ALA A 148 9.81 6.84 11.84
C ALA A 148 10.16 8.06 10.97
N ARG A 149 11.05 8.93 11.46
CA ARG A 149 11.55 10.10 10.72
C ARG A 149 12.36 9.68 9.48
N GLY A 150 13.19 8.65 9.59
CA GLY A 150 13.94 8.10 8.47
C GLY A 150 13.04 7.60 7.33
N MET A 151 11.90 6.99 7.66
CA MET A 151 10.89 6.60 6.67
C MET A 151 10.29 7.81 5.95
N VAL A 152 9.96 8.90 6.67
CA VAL A 152 9.50 10.15 6.03
C VAL A 152 10.59 10.76 5.12
N GLU A 153 11.85 10.73 5.56
CA GLU A 153 12.99 11.21 4.77
C GLU A 153 13.25 10.33 3.53
N ASN A 154 12.91 9.05 3.55
CA ASN A 154 12.93 8.22 2.35
C ASN A 154 11.87 8.67 1.34
N PHE A 155 10.67 9.06 1.76
CA PHE A 155 9.68 9.62 0.83
C PHE A 155 10.13 10.96 0.23
N PHE A 156 10.85 11.79 0.99
CA PHE A 156 11.48 12.98 0.42
C PHE A 156 12.47 12.60 -0.67
N PHE A 157 13.30 11.59 -0.41
CA PHE A 157 14.25 11.07 -1.38
C PHE A 157 13.55 10.51 -2.63
N GLU A 158 12.44 9.79 -2.49
CA GLU A 158 11.65 9.32 -3.64
C GLU A 158 11.11 10.47 -4.48
N ILE A 159 10.52 11.49 -3.85
CA ILE A 159 10.02 12.68 -4.54
C ILE A 159 11.16 13.40 -5.28
N GLU A 160 12.35 13.49 -4.69
CA GLU A 160 13.51 14.16 -5.29
C GLU A 160 14.17 13.40 -6.44
N ASN A 161 14.13 12.06 -6.41
CA ASN A 161 14.94 11.22 -7.30
C ASN A 161 14.12 10.31 -8.22
N TYR A 162 12.86 10.05 -7.87
CA TYR A 162 11.90 9.18 -8.57
C TYR A 162 10.60 9.92 -8.93
N GLY A 163 10.51 11.21 -8.60
CA GLY A 163 9.46 12.13 -9.04
C GLY A 163 8.20 12.15 -8.17
N ALA A 164 7.94 11.10 -7.40
CA ALA A 164 6.81 11.01 -6.48
C ALA A 164 7.07 9.94 -5.41
N ILE A 165 6.17 9.83 -4.42
CA ILE A 165 6.05 8.63 -3.61
C ILE A 165 5.55 7.50 -4.51
N LEU A 166 6.30 6.40 -4.55
CA LEU A 166 5.93 5.25 -5.36
C LEU A 166 5.01 4.30 -4.57
N ASN A 167 4.29 3.44 -5.28
CA ASN A 167 3.54 2.35 -4.64
C ASN A 167 4.46 1.53 -3.73
N ALA A 168 5.61 1.13 -4.26
CA ALA A 168 6.77 0.73 -3.48
C ALA A 168 8.06 1.07 -4.23
N ASN A 169 9.21 1.01 -3.56
CA ASN A 169 10.51 1.37 -4.15
C ASN A 169 11.08 0.30 -5.11
N ARG A 170 10.34 -0.04 -6.18
CA ARG A 170 10.76 -0.94 -7.27
C ARG A 170 10.58 -0.29 -8.63
N THR A 171 11.40 -0.71 -9.58
CA THR A 171 11.41 -0.17 -10.94
C THR A 171 10.07 -0.31 -11.68
N TYR A 172 9.27 -1.35 -11.40
CA TYR A 172 7.95 -1.52 -12.03
C TYR A 172 6.85 -0.62 -11.47
N PHE A 173 7.16 0.20 -10.45
CA PHE A 173 6.24 1.18 -9.86
C PHE A 173 6.51 2.63 -10.29
N PHE A 174 7.43 2.89 -11.22
CA PHE A 174 7.72 4.26 -11.68
C PHE A 174 6.54 5.04 -12.29
N THR A 175 5.41 4.38 -12.53
CA THR A 175 4.19 5.00 -13.06
C THR A 175 3.05 5.07 -12.05
N ARG A 176 3.22 4.51 -10.85
CA ARG A 176 2.14 4.26 -9.89
C ARG A 176 2.50 4.70 -8.48
N SER A 177 1.60 5.46 -7.86
CA SER A 177 1.72 5.86 -6.45
C SER A 177 0.87 4.97 -5.53
N GLN A 178 0.51 5.47 -4.35
CA GLN A 178 -0.42 4.88 -3.37
C GLN A 178 -1.12 5.97 -2.56
N PRO A 179 -2.20 5.67 -1.78
CA PRO A 179 -2.99 6.69 -1.09
C PRO A 179 -2.14 7.69 -0.27
N PRO A 180 -2.33 9.02 -0.44
CA PRO A 180 -1.39 10.02 0.09
C PRO A 180 -1.57 10.31 1.58
N PHE A 181 -0.60 9.90 2.38
CA PHE A 181 -0.55 10.16 3.82
C PHE A 181 0.65 11.02 4.26
N LEU A 182 1.49 11.50 3.35
CA LEU A 182 2.76 12.15 3.69
C LEU A 182 2.58 13.37 4.62
N SER A 183 1.59 14.23 4.40
CA SER A 183 1.33 15.37 5.29
C SER A 183 1.04 14.95 6.73
N SER A 184 0.25 13.87 6.89
CA SER A 184 -0.08 13.32 8.20
C SER A 184 1.13 12.61 8.81
N MET A 185 1.91 11.85 8.04
CA MET A 185 3.17 11.27 8.53
C MET A 185 4.14 12.34 9.03
N ILE A 186 4.31 13.46 8.30
CA ILE A 186 5.15 14.59 8.71
C ILE A 186 4.70 15.12 10.06
N ARG A 187 3.39 15.30 10.26
CA ARG A 187 2.84 15.76 11.53
C ARG A 187 3.09 14.76 12.66
N GLU A 188 2.81 13.47 12.42
CA GLU A 188 3.03 12.42 13.44
C GLU A 188 4.48 12.40 13.91
N VAL A 189 5.48 12.54 13.02
CA VAL A 189 6.90 12.54 13.44
C VAL A 189 7.37 13.88 13.99
N TYR A 190 6.89 15.00 13.46
CA TYR A 190 7.33 16.32 13.86
C TYR A 190 6.72 16.72 15.21
N GLU A 191 5.46 16.37 15.45
CA GLU A 191 4.71 16.75 16.65
C GLU A 191 4.81 15.70 17.76
N ALA A 192 5.45 14.55 17.50
CA ALA A 192 5.63 13.49 18.49
C ALA A 192 6.38 13.99 19.75
N PRO A 193 5.97 13.56 20.96
CA PRO A 193 6.69 13.88 22.19
C PRO A 193 8.16 13.43 22.11
N GLY A 194 9.08 14.37 22.32
CA GLY A 194 10.53 14.12 22.24
C GLY A 194 11.13 14.26 20.84
N ALA A 195 10.34 14.56 19.81
CA ALA A 195 10.83 14.80 18.47
C ALA A 195 11.60 16.14 18.36
N PRO A 196 12.75 16.19 17.65
CA PRO A 196 13.46 17.44 17.41
C PRO A 196 12.63 18.43 16.57
N GLN A 197 12.36 19.60 17.15
CA GLN A 197 11.67 20.72 16.50
C GLN A 197 12.64 21.51 15.61
N ASP A 198 13.06 20.92 14.48
CA ASP A 198 13.98 21.54 13.53
C ASP A 198 13.22 22.30 12.43
N PRO A 199 13.26 23.65 12.39
CA PRO A 199 12.56 24.44 11.39
C PRO A 199 13.07 24.20 9.96
N LYS A 200 14.34 23.81 9.78
CA LYS A 200 14.89 23.53 8.45
C LYS A 200 14.32 22.23 7.89
N TRP A 201 14.24 21.22 8.74
CA TRP A 201 13.59 19.96 8.37
C TRP A 201 12.10 20.18 8.07
N LEU A 202 11.39 20.96 8.89
CA LEU A 202 9.98 21.28 8.63
C LEU A 202 9.78 22.02 7.31
N ALA A 203 10.65 22.98 6.98
CA ALA A 203 10.59 23.69 5.70
C ALA A 203 10.82 22.76 4.50
N HIS A 204 11.79 21.85 4.59
CA HIS A 204 12.02 20.82 3.57
C HIS A 204 10.80 19.89 3.46
N ALA A 205 10.29 19.40 4.60
CA ALA A 205 9.13 18.52 4.66
C ALA A 205 7.89 19.17 4.01
N TYR A 206 7.66 20.45 4.28
CA TYR A 206 6.60 21.23 3.65
C TYR A 206 6.75 21.31 2.13
N ASP A 207 7.97 21.55 1.63
CA ASP A 207 8.22 21.60 0.18
C ASP A 207 8.02 20.23 -0.49
N MET A 208 8.42 19.14 0.15
CA MET A 208 8.18 17.78 -0.34
C MET A 208 6.69 17.44 -0.31
N ALA A 209 5.99 17.76 0.77
CA ALA A 209 4.55 17.52 0.87
C ALA A 209 3.78 18.31 -0.20
N ARG A 210 4.19 19.54 -0.52
CA ARG A 210 3.60 20.34 -1.61
C ARG A 210 3.81 19.66 -2.98
N ARG A 211 4.98 19.04 -3.22
CA ARG A 211 5.26 18.31 -4.47
C ARG A 211 4.43 17.04 -4.56
N ASP A 212 4.33 16.26 -3.48
CA ASP A 212 3.47 15.08 -3.41
C ASP A 212 2.00 15.45 -3.69
N TYR A 213 1.47 16.50 -3.05
CA TYR A 213 0.12 17.01 -3.32
C TYR A 213 -0.10 17.42 -4.79
N ALA A 214 0.94 17.93 -5.46
CA ALA A 214 0.85 18.37 -6.85
C ALA A 214 0.62 17.20 -7.82
N LEU A 215 1.09 15.98 -7.50
CA LEU A 215 0.77 14.78 -8.27
C LEU A 215 -0.75 14.55 -8.32
N TRP A 216 -1.38 14.53 -7.15
CA TRP A 216 -2.81 14.24 -6.99
C TRP A 216 -3.76 15.33 -7.51
N THR A 217 -3.21 16.50 -7.85
CA THR A 217 -3.95 17.59 -8.49
C THR A 217 -3.48 17.87 -9.92
N SER A 218 -2.62 17.01 -10.46
CA SER A 218 -2.20 17.02 -11.86
C SER A 218 -3.38 16.67 -12.78
N PRO A 219 -3.32 17.04 -14.08
CA PRO A 219 -4.34 16.68 -15.05
C PRO A 219 -4.65 15.17 -15.12
N ALA A 220 -3.64 14.32 -14.91
CA ALA A 220 -3.80 12.87 -14.97
C ALA A 220 -4.73 12.34 -13.85
N HIS A 221 -4.75 12.99 -12.69
CA HIS A 221 -5.54 12.59 -11.54
C HIS A 221 -6.84 13.39 -11.42
N GLN A 222 -7.21 14.22 -12.39
CA GLN A 222 -8.46 15.00 -12.33
C GLN A 222 -9.67 14.11 -12.59
N ALA A 223 -10.64 14.12 -11.68
CA ALA A 223 -11.92 13.45 -11.88
C ALA A 223 -12.87 14.31 -12.72
N GLY A 224 -12.62 14.37 -14.03
CA GLY A 224 -13.40 15.18 -14.96
C GLY A 224 -13.45 16.66 -14.55
N SER A 225 -14.64 17.26 -14.60
CA SER A 225 -14.88 18.66 -14.21
C SER A 225 -15.35 18.84 -12.75
N THR A 226 -15.29 17.78 -11.94
CA THR A 226 -15.85 17.79 -10.58
C THR A 226 -15.06 18.65 -9.58
N GLY A 227 -13.78 18.93 -9.88
CA GLY A 227 -12.84 19.52 -8.93
C GLY A 227 -12.27 18.52 -7.92
N LEU A 228 -12.61 17.23 -8.06
CA LEU A 228 -12.09 16.12 -7.26
C LEU A 228 -10.94 15.40 -7.99
N ALA A 229 -10.29 14.49 -7.27
CA ALA A 229 -9.25 13.62 -7.82
C ALA A 229 -9.73 12.18 -8.00
N ALA A 230 -9.11 11.47 -8.95
CA ALA A 230 -9.24 10.05 -9.23
C ALA A 230 -7.87 9.37 -9.15
N TYR A 231 -7.85 8.06 -8.90
CA TYR A 231 -6.63 7.26 -9.04
C TYR A 231 -6.35 7.01 -10.52
N HIS A 232 -5.09 7.17 -10.92
CA HIS A 232 -4.65 6.99 -12.30
C HIS A 232 -3.14 6.70 -12.39
N ASP A 233 -2.79 5.42 -12.44
CA ASP A 233 -1.44 4.97 -12.82
C ASP A 233 -1.17 5.35 -14.28
N LEU A 234 -0.01 5.96 -14.52
CA LEU A 234 0.39 6.43 -15.85
C LEU A 234 0.81 5.28 -16.79
N GLY A 235 0.89 4.05 -16.28
CA GLY A 235 1.25 2.82 -16.95
C GLY A 235 0.22 2.32 -17.99
N GLU A 236 0.64 1.42 -18.87
CA GLU A 236 -0.24 0.82 -19.89
C GLU A 236 -0.20 -0.71 -19.85
N GLY A 237 -1.28 -1.35 -20.29
CA GLY A 237 -1.42 -2.82 -20.28
C GLY A 237 -1.43 -3.42 -18.88
N PRO A 238 -1.28 -4.75 -18.72
CA PRO A 238 -1.24 -5.39 -17.41
C PRO A 238 -0.01 -4.94 -16.62
N VAL A 239 -0.12 -4.98 -15.28
CA VAL A 239 1.01 -4.60 -14.42
C VAL A 239 2.13 -5.65 -14.46
N PRO A 240 3.42 -5.25 -14.48
CA PRO A 240 4.52 -6.20 -14.60
C PRO A 240 4.60 -7.20 -13.44
N GLU A 241 4.27 -6.78 -12.22
CA GLU A 241 4.40 -7.62 -11.03
C GLU A 241 3.42 -8.81 -10.99
N MET A 242 2.42 -8.85 -11.87
CA MET A 242 1.55 -10.03 -12.06
C MET A 242 2.24 -11.15 -12.85
N ALA A 243 3.48 -10.98 -13.31
CA ALA A 243 4.28 -12.08 -13.85
C ALA A 243 4.47 -13.23 -12.83
N ASP A 244 4.46 -12.92 -11.53
CA ASP A 244 4.55 -13.89 -10.44
C ASP A 244 3.21 -14.61 -10.14
N ASP A 245 2.09 -14.05 -10.60
CA ASP A 245 0.74 -14.60 -10.44
C ASP A 245 0.09 -14.78 -11.81
N SER A 246 0.64 -15.73 -12.57
CA SER A 246 0.23 -16.01 -13.96
C SER A 246 -1.24 -16.41 -14.14
N ALA A 247 -1.98 -16.66 -13.04
CA ALA A 247 -3.38 -17.06 -13.10
C ALA A 247 -4.36 -15.90 -12.91
N TYR A 248 -3.96 -14.75 -12.34
CA TYR A 248 -4.89 -13.67 -11.99
C TYR A 248 -5.74 -13.18 -13.17
N TYR A 249 -5.11 -12.65 -14.23
CA TYR A 249 -5.87 -12.15 -15.39
C TYR A 249 -6.67 -13.25 -16.12
N PRO A 250 -6.12 -14.47 -16.34
CA PRO A 250 -6.93 -15.60 -16.81
C PRO A 250 -8.14 -15.93 -15.92
N ASP A 251 -8.01 -15.87 -14.60
CA ASP A 251 -9.11 -16.13 -13.67
C ASP A 251 -10.19 -15.03 -13.74
N VAL A 252 -9.79 -13.77 -13.96
CA VAL A 252 -10.73 -12.68 -14.24
C VAL A 252 -11.50 -12.95 -15.54
N ILE A 253 -10.83 -13.37 -16.62
CA ILE A 253 -11.50 -13.68 -17.89
C ILE A 253 -12.52 -14.81 -17.69
N ARG A 254 -12.12 -15.91 -17.05
CA ARG A 254 -13.02 -17.03 -16.74
C ARG A 254 -14.22 -16.59 -15.91
N TYR A 255 -14.01 -15.71 -14.94
CA TYR A 255 -15.09 -15.17 -14.14
C TYR A 255 -16.08 -14.40 -15.02
N LEU A 256 -15.60 -13.50 -15.88
CA LEU A 256 -16.46 -12.69 -16.75
C LEU A 256 -17.22 -13.55 -17.77
N GLU A 257 -16.59 -14.59 -18.33
CA GLU A 257 -17.26 -15.55 -19.22
C GLU A 257 -18.36 -16.35 -18.50
N ALA A 258 -18.13 -16.72 -17.24
CA ALA A 258 -19.12 -17.43 -16.42
C ALA A 258 -20.26 -16.52 -15.92
N HIS A 259 -20.11 -15.20 -16.00
CA HIS A 259 -21.09 -14.22 -15.50
C HIS A 259 -21.47 -13.21 -16.60
N PRO A 260 -22.27 -13.62 -17.61
CA PRO A 260 -22.65 -12.79 -18.76
C PRO A 260 -23.42 -11.52 -18.39
N ASP A 261 -24.07 -11.48 -17.22
CA ASP A 261 -24.80 -10.30 -16.72
C ASP A 261 -23.89 -9.25 -16.04
N SER A 262 -22.60 -9.54 -15.90
CA SER A 262 -21.59 -8.61 -15.36
C SER A 262 -21.02 -7.68 -16.45
N ASP A 263 -19.91 -7.01 -16.16
CA ASP A 263 -19.24 -6.01 -17.00
C ASP A 263 -18.59 -6.60 -18.28
N GLN A 264 -19.40 -7.10 -19.21
CA GLN A 264 -18.94 -7.74 -20.46
C GLN A 264 -18.09 -6.82 -21.34
N GLN A 265 -18.18 -5.51 -21.16
CA GLN A 265 -17.30 -4.52 -21.80
C GLN A 265 -15.81 -4.68 -21.45
N TYR A 266 -15.49 -5.45 -20.41
CA TYR A 266 -14.11 -5.80 -20.06
C TYR A 266 -13.53 -6.92 -20.94
N LEU A 267 -14.37 -7.70 -21.64
CA LEU A 267 -13.91 -8.74 -22.54
C LEU A 267 -13.84 -8.23 -23.99
N VAL A 268 -12.76 -8.58 -24.67
CA VAL A 268 -12.59 -8.36 -26.11
C VAL A 268 -12.16 -9.66 -26.78
N PRO A 269 -12.57 -9.91 -28.04
CA PRO A 269 -12.10 -11.08 -28.77
C PRO A 269 -10.59 -10.99 -29.01
N ASP A 270 -9.92 -12.13 -28.92
CA ASP A 270 -8.54 -12.28 -29.36
C ASP A 270 -8.44 -12.15 -30.89
N SER A 271 -7.26 -11.81 -31.39
CA SER A 271 -6.98 -11.65 -32.81
C SER A 271 -5.59 -12.23 -33.14
N SER A 272 -5.47 -12.83 -34.32
CA SER A 272 -4.17 -13.26 -34.85
C SER A 272 -3.29 -12.09 -35.28
N ASP A 273 -3.84 -10.87 -35.40
CA ASP A 273 -3.09 -9.66 -35.71
C ASP A 273 -2.60 -8.97 -34.41
N PRO A 274 -1.28 -8.97 -34.13
CA PRO A 274 -0.74 -8.36 -32.91
C PRO A 274 -1.03 -6.88 -32.77
N ALA A 275 -1.13 -6.14 -33.89
CA ALA A 275 -1.44 -4.70 -33.84
C ALA A 275 -2.87 -4.45 -33.36
N THR A 276 -3.81 -5.32 -33.74
CA THR A 276 -5.18 -5.28 -33.23
C THR A 276 -5.21 -5.60 -31.74
N VAL A 277 -4.52 -6.64 -31.29
CA VAL A 277 -4.45 -7.02 -29.86
C VAL A 277 -3.84 -5.90 -29.02
N ALA A 278 -2.74 -5.29 -29.49
CA ALA A 278 -2.09 -4.17 -28.81
C ALA A 278 -3.04 -2.97 -28.61
N ARG A 279 -3.92 -2.70 -29.57
CA ARG A 279 -4.88 -1.60 -29.51
C ARG A 279 -6.11 -1.91 -28.63
N THR A 280 -6.66 -3.12 -28.71
CA THR A 280 -7.91 -3.47 -28.01
C THR A 280 -7.69 -4.00 -26.60
N SER A 281 -6.52 -4.59 -26.33
CA SER A 281 -6.17 -5.26 -25.08
C SER A 281 -4.84 -4.73 -24.54
N CYS A 282 -3.72 -5.30 -24.98
CA CYS A 282 -2.38 -4.94 -24.52
C CYS A 282 -1.32 -5.47 -25.49
N ASP A 283 -0.10 -4.92 -25.40
CA ASP A 283 1.03 -5.36 -26.24
C ASP A 283 1.63 -6.68 -25.73
N THR A 284 1.40 -7.76 -26.49
CA THR A 284 1.89 -9.12 -26.17
C THR A 284 3.39 -9.32 -26.44
N GLN A 285 4.01 -8.44 -27.23
CA GLN A 285 5.45 -8.48 -27.51
C GLN A 285 6.24 -7.79 -26.41
N MET A 286 5.66 -6.75 -25.80
CA MET A 286 6.27 -5.99 -24.71
C MET A 286 5.98 -6.56 -23.32
N SER A 287 4.88 -7.31 -23.15
CA SER A 287 4.47 -7.84 -21.85
C SER A 287 4.19 -9.34 -21.88
N LYS A 288 4.98 -10.11 -21.13
CA LYS A 288 4.73 -11.54 -20.90
C LYS A 288 3.41 -11.79 -20.19
N VAL A 289 3.02 -10.88 -19.30
CA VAL A 289 1.74 -10.93 -18.59
C VAL A 289 0.59 -10.77 -19.59
N CYS A 290 0.72 -9.84 -20.53
CA CYS A 290 -0.25 -9.66 -21.60
C CYS A 290 -0.37 -10.89 -22.50
N ALA A 291 0.77 -11.47 -22.89
CA ALA A 291 0.79 -12.67 -23.73
C ALA A 291 0.03 -13.84 -23.08
N ALA A 292 0.13 -13.99 -21.75
CA ALA A 292 -0.56 -15.04 -20.99
C ALA A 292 -2.03 -14.74 -20.65
N ALA A 293 -2.48 -13.47 -20.73
CA ALA A 293 -3.82 -13.04 -20.38
C ALA A 293 -4.84 -13.29 -21.49
N VAL A 294 -5.09 -14.57 -21.82
CA VAL A 294 -6.08 -15.02 -22.80
C VAL A 294 -6.72 -16.34 -22.35
N VAL A 295 -8.05 -16.44 -22.49
CA VAL A 295 -8.83 -17.66 -22.20
C VAL A 295 -9.92 -17.78 -23.25
N ASP A 296 -10.10 -18.97 -23.83
CA ASP A 296 -11.20 -19.31 -24.75
C ASP A 296 -11.47 -18.30 -25.88
N GLY A 297 -10.41 -17.66 -26.37
CA GLY A 297 -10.48 -16.67 -27.45
C GLY A 297 -10.87 -15.25 -26.99
N HIS A 298 -10.90 -15.00 -25.68
CA HIS A 298 -11.13 -13.69 -25.09
C HIS A 298 -9.90 -13.17 -24.33
N ARG A 299 -9.79 -11.84 -24.30
CA ARG A 299 -8.81 -11.08 -23.54
C ARG A 299 -9.51 -10.00 -22.74
N LEU A 300 -8.79 -9.43 -21.77
CA LEU A 300 -9.23 -8.21 -21.08
C LEU A 300 -8.96 -6.99 -21.96
N SER A 301 -9.88 -6.03 -21.93
CA SER A 301 -9.77 -4.80 -22.73
C SER A 301 -8.69 -3.86 -22.19
N ALA A 302 -8.18 -2.98 -23.05
CA ALA A 302 -7.26 -1.92 -22.63
C ALA A 302 -7.86 -1.01 -21.55
N ALA A 303 -9.18 -0.84 -21.54
CA ALA A 303 -9.90 -0.11 -20.50
C ALA A 303 -9.84 -0.82 -19.15
N TYR A 304 -10.06 -2.15 -19.13
CA TYR A 304 -9.93 -2.94 -17.91
C TYR A 304 -8.54 -2.79 -17.28
N PHE A 305 -7.47 -2.83 -18.09
CA PHE A 305 -6.12 -2.67 -17.56
C PHE A 305 -5.85 -1.28 -16.95
N ARG A 306 -6.47 -0.21 -17.47
CA ARG A 306 -6.38 1.12 -16.83
C ARG A 306 -7.08 1.12 -15.47
N GLY A 307 -8.28 0.56 -15.39
CA GLY A 307 -9.01 0.43 -14.13
C GLY A 307 -8.28 -0.46 -13.11
N ASP A 308 -7.71 -1.59 -13.52
CA ASP A 308 -6.90 -2.48 -12.66
C ASP A 308 -5.67 -1.76 -12.10
N ARG A 309 -5.00 -0.95 -12.93
CA ARG A 309 -3.86 -0.15 -12.47
C ARG A 309 -4.26 0.95 -11.49
N ALA A 310 -5.35 1.67 -11.77
CA ALA A 310 -5.92 2.66 -10.84
C ALA A 310 -6.38 2.02 -9.52
N MET A 311 -6.94 0.81 -9.56
CA MET A 311 -7.26 0.02 -8.37
C MET A 311 -6.02 -0.28 -7.52
N ARG A 312 -4.90 -0.67 -8.14
CA ARG A 312 -3.63 -0.91 -7.43
C ARG A 312 -3.04 0.36 -6.83
N GLU A 313 -3.22 1.50 -7.49
CA GLU A 313 -2.85 2.80 -6.92
C GLU A 313 -3.74 3.18 -5.72
N SER A 314 -5.00 2.72 -5.72
CA SER A 314 -5.90 2.93 -4.58
C SER A 314 -5.55 2.11 -3.34
N GLY A 315 -4.74 1.06 -3.49
CA GLY A 315 -4.41 0.09 -2.43
C GLY A 315 -5.50 -0.97 -2.17
N PHE A 316 -6.60 -0.96 -2.92
CA PHE A 316 -7.73 -1.89 -2.77
C PHE A 316 -7.75 -2.99 -3.85
N ASP A 317 -6.59 -3.46 -4.30
CA ASP A 317 -6.48 -4.56 -5.28
C ASP A 317 -6.66 -5.94 -4.60
N THR A 318 -7.74 -6.70 -4.79
CA THR A 318 -8.93 -6.39 -5.58
C THR A 318 -10.23 -6.35 -4.76
N THR A 319 -11.17 -5.54 -5.25
CA THR A 319 -12.53 -5.31 -4.77
C THR A 319 -13.48 -5.22 -5.99
N PHE A 320 -14.78 -5.33 -5.78
CA PHE A 320 -15.81 -5.07 -6.80
C PHE A 320 -16.41 -3.66 -6.71
N ARG A 321 -15.84 -2.80 -5.85
CA ARG A 321 -16.31 -1.43 -5.57
C ARG A 321 -16.47 -0.54 -6.82
N PHE A 322 -15.63 -0.72 -7.84
CA PHE A 322 -15.63 0.06 -9.08
C PHE A 322 -15.97 -0.80 -10.31
N GLY A 323 -16.97 -1.67 -10.15
CA GLY A 323 -17.30 -2.72 -11.11
C GLY A 323 -16.57 -4.03 -10.82
N THR A 324 -16.85 -5.07 -11.60
CA THR A 324 -16.29 -6.41 -11.45
C THR A 324 -14.75 -6.37 -11.48
N PHE A 325 -14.10 -6.83 -10.41
CA PHE A 325 -12.65 -6.67 -10.15
C PHE A 325 -12.13 -5.23 -10.25
N SER A 326 -13.00 -4.24 -10.06
CA SER A 326 -12.66 -2.82 -10.10
C SER A 326 -12.02 -2.39 -11.43
N GLY A 327 -12.45 -3.03 -12.54
CA GLY A 327 -12.01 -2.74 -13.90
C GLY A 327 -12.35 -1.34 -14.43
N SER A 328 -13.12 -0.54 -13.69
CA SER A 328 -13.44 0.86 -14.01
C SER A 328 -12.97 1.85 -12.92
N THR A 329 -11.98 1.51 -12.11
CA THR A 329 -11.52 2.41 -11.02
C THR A 329 -11.12 3.81 -11.51
N ASP A 330 -10.59 3.93 -12.73
CA ASP A 330 -10.21 5.21 -13.35
C ASP A 330 -11.40 6.10 -13.74
N HIS A 331 -12.64 5.61 -13.64
CA HIS A 331 -13.87 6.38 -13.87
C HIS A 331 -14.40 7.08 -12.62
N TYR A 332 -13.86 6.77 -11.44
CA TYR A 332 -14.44 7.21 -10.17
C TYR A 332 -13.61 8.29 -9.49
N ALA A 333 -14.31 9.27 -8.91
CA ALA A 333 -13.80 10.13 -7.85
C ALA A 333 -14.07 9.44 -6.50
N PRO A 334 -13.05 8.83 -5.85
CA PRO A 334 -13.30 8.04 -4.66
C PRO A 334 -13.40 8.92 -3.41
N VAL A 335 -14.31 8.57 -2.49
CA VAL A 335 -14.43 9.24 -1.18
C VAL A 335 -13.13 9.16 -0.38
N CYS A 336 -12.42 8.04 -0.44
CA CYS A 336 -11.16 7.86 0.27
C CYS A 336 -10.11 8.86 -0.18
N LEU A 337 -9.79 8.90 -1.48
CA LEU A 337 -8.75 9.79 -2.01
C LEU A 337 -9.07 11.26 -1.69
N ASN A 338 -10.31 11.68 -1.91
CA ASN A 338 -10.68 13.08 -1.72
C ASN A 338 -10.75 13.49 -0.24
N ALA A 339 -11.10 12.57 0.66
CA ALA A 339 -10.95 12.81 2.10
C ALA A 339 -9.48 12.91 2.53
N LEU A 340 -8.59 12.08 1.95
CA LEU A 340 -7.14 12.18 2.20
C LEU A 340 -6.59 13.52 1.71
N LEU A 341 -6.97 13.97 0.51
CA LEU A 341 -6.53 15.27 -0.02
C LEU A 341 -7.09 16.46 0.79
N PHE A 342 -8.32 16.37 1.30
CA PHE A 342 -8.84 17.35 2.25
C PHE A 342 -7.98 17.41 3.51
N LYS A 343 -7.66 16.24 4.08
CA LYS A 343 -6.76 16.17 5.23
C LYS A 343 -5.37 16.72 4.92
N TYR A 344 -4.89 16.48 3.71
CA TYR A 344 -3.62 17.00 3.21
C TYR A 344 -3.61 18.53 3.17
N GLU A 345 -4.67 19.15 2.64
CA GLU A 345 -4.83 20.60 2.61
C GLU A 345 -4.90 21.20 4.02
N GLN A 346 -5.61 20.55 4.95
CA GLN A 346 -5.66 20.97 6.37
C GLN A 346 -4.29 20.87 7.05
N ASP A 347 -3.57 19.77 6.84
CA ASP A 347 -2.23 19.58 7.38
C ASP A 347 -1.27 20.61 6.80
N MET A 348 -1.32 20.89 5.50
CA MET A 348 -0.48 21.91 4.88
C MET A 348 -0.77 23.32 5.42
N ALA A 349 -2.02 23.65 5.71
CA ALA A 349 -2.37 24.91 6.38
C ALA A 349 -1.76 24.99 7.79
N HIS A 350 -1.75 23.89 8.53
CA HIS A 350 -1.14 23.77 9.84
C HIS A 350 0.38 23.91 9.78
N LEU A 351 1.06 23.15 8.91
CA LEU A 351 2.50 23.22 8.71
C LEU A 351 2.95 24.62 8.26
N ALA A 352 2.19 25.28 7.38
CA ALA A 352 2.44 26.67 6.99
C ALA A 352 2.33 27.64 8.17
N THR A 353 1.40 27.39 9.11
CA THR A 353 1.27 28.18 10.34
C THR A 353 2.49 28.01 11.25
N LEU A 354 2.96 26.78 11.44
CA LEU A 354 4.19 26.48 12.19
C LEU A 354 5.44 27.12 11.58
N LEU A 355 5.47 27.27 10.24
CA LEU A 355 6.54 27.95 9.51
C LEU A 355 6.37 29.49 9.46
N HIS A 356 5.37 30.05 10.14
CA HIS A 356 5.03 31.48 10.09
C HIS A 356 4.74 32.01 8.68
N ARG A 357 4.05 31.21 7.86
CA ARG A 357 3.63 31.52 6.47
C ARG A 357 2.10 31.68 6.37
N PRO A 358 1.52 32.77 6.92
CA PRO A 358 0.06 32.92 7.05
C PRO A 358 -0.69 33.01 5.72
N ALA A 359 -0.07 33.58 4.67
CA ALA A 359 -0.68 33.66 3.34
C ALA A 359 -0.85 32.27 2.70
N GLU A 360 0.16 31.41 2.84
CA GLU A 360 0.08 30.02 2.37
C GLU A 360 -0.93 29.23 3.20
N ALA A 361 -0.95 29.41 4.52
CA ALA A 361 -1.94 28.78 5.39
C ALA A 361 -3.38 29.15 4.98
N ALA A 362 -3.63 30.42 4.63
CA ALA A 362 -4.93 30.87 4.14
C ALA A 362 -5.28 30.25 2.77
N SER A 363 -4.30 30.14 1.86
CA SER A 363 -4.50 29.48 0.55
C SER A 363 -4.87 28.01 0.70
N TRP A 364 -4.21 27.28 1.59
CA TRP A 364 -4.52 25.88 1.87
C TRP A 364 -5.92 25.70 2.47
N LYS A 365 -6.33 26.56 3.41
CA LYS A 365 -7.70 26.56 3.94
C LYS A 365 -8.75 26.80 2.85
N ALA A 366 -8.48 27.72 1.91
CA ALA A 366 -9.38 27.96 0.79
C ALA A 366 -9.48 26.73 -0.15
N ARG A 367 -8.38 26.02 -0.40
CA ARG A 367 -8.38 24.77 -1.17
C ARG A 367 -9.22 23.68 -0.47
N ALA A 368 -9.02 23.51 0.83
CA ALA A 368 -9.79 22.57 1.64
C ALA A 368 -11.29 22.84 1.59
N GLU A 369 -11.70 24.12 1.67
CA GLU A 369 -13.11 24.51 1.58
C GLU A 369 -13.71 24.21 0.19
N ILE A 370 -12.96 24.49 -0.89
CA ILE A 370 -13.40 24.16 -2.26
C ILE A 370 -13.59 22.64 -2.41
N ARG A 371 -12.63 21.85 -1.89
CA ARG A 371 -12.73 20.39 -1.94
C ARG A 371 -13.89 19.87 -1.10
N HIS A 372 -14.10 20.43 0.09
CA HIS A 372 -15.22 20.09 0.95
C HIS A 372 -16.57 20.27 0.22
N GLN A 373 -16.75 21.41 -0.46
CA GLN A 373 -17.95 21.67 -1.27
C GLN A 373 -18.12 20.67 -2.41
N ALA A 374 -17.03 20.29 -3.09
CA ALA A 374 -17.06 19.28 -4.14
C ALA A 374 -17.40 17.88 -3.59
N ILE A 375 -16.84 17.49 -2.44
CA ILE A 375 -17.16 16.23 -1.76
C ILE A 375 -18.64 16.19 -1.38
N ASP A 376 -19.17 17.26 -0.79
CA ASP A 376 -20.59 17.34 -0.40
C ASP A 376 -21.53 17.31 -1.62
N LYS A 377 -21.11 17.90 -2.74
CA LYS A 377 -21.90 17.89 -3.98
C LYS A 377 -21.95 16.51 -4.61
N PHE A 378 -20.80 15.87 -4.80
CA PHE A 378 -20.68 14.68 -5.63
C PHE A 378 -20.74 13.38 -4.82
N LEU A 379 -20.10 13.36 -3.65
CA LEU A 379 -19.86 12.13 -2.89
C LEU A 379 -20.85 11.93 -1.75
N TRP A 380 -21.35 13.00 -1.12
CA TRP A 380 -22.39 12.91 -0.09
C TRP A 380 -23.76 12.61 -0.69
N ASN A 381 -24.46 11.61 -0.16
CA ASN A 381 -25.85 11.32 -0.48
C ASN A 381 -26.75 11.62 0.73
N PRO A 382 -27.45 12.76 0.78
CA PRO A 382 -28.27 13.11 1.93
C PRO A 382 -29.48 12.18 2.13
N ALA A 383 -30.01 11.58 1.07
CA ALA A 383 -31.14 10.65 1.17
C ALA A 383 -30.71 9.29 1.74
N ALA A 384 -29.50 8.85 1.38
CA ALA A 384 -28.94 7.58 1.87
C ALA A 384 -28.17 7.74 3.19
N GLY A 385 -27.81 8.96 3.61
CA GLY A 385 -27.08 9.21 4.86
C GLY A 385 -25.62 8.77 4.85
N MET A 386 -25.01 8.59 3.67
CA MET A 386 -23.65 8.06 3.50
C MET A 386 -22.88 8.78 2.39
N TYR A 387 -21.56 8.64 2.43
CA TYR A 387 -20.69 9.02 1.32
C TYR A 387 -20.50 7.83 0.37
N PHE A 388 -20.54 8.09 -0.93
CA PHE A 388 -20.29 7.13 -1.99
C PHE A 388 -19.31 7.72 -3.01
N ASP A 389 -18.69 6.86 -3.78
CA ASP A 389 -17.86 7.28 -4.91
C ASP A 389 -18.73 7.82 -6.05
N TYR A 390 -18.18 8.69 -6.88
CA TYR A 390 -18.89 9.27 -8.02
C TYR A 390 -18.23 8.86 -9.33
N ASP A 391 -18.98 8.17 -10.18
CA ASP A 391 -18.58 7.89 -11.56
C ASP A 391 -18.71 9.20 -12.36
N PHE A 392 -17.59 9.80 -12.72
CA PHE A 392 -17.58 11.07 -13.44
C PHE A 392 -17.63 10.90 -14.96
N VAL A 393 -17.51 9.66 -15.46
CA VAL A 393 -17.64 9.32 -16.88
C VAL A 393 -19.13 9.19 -17.22
N ASP A 394 -19.85 8.38 -16.46
CA ASP A 394 -21.29 8.13 -16.63
C ASP A 394 -22.17 9.05 -15.76
N GLN A 395 -21.53 9.93 -14.98
CA GLN A 395 -22.14 11.01 -14.21
C GLN A 395 -23.15 10.56 -13.14
N HIS A 396 -22.95 9.40 -12.55
CA HIS A 396 -23.80 8.89 -11.48
C HIS A 396 -23.02 8.58 -10.20
N ARG A 397 -23.71 8.63 -9.07
CA ARG A 397 -23.14 8.20 -7.79
C ARG A 397 -23.21 6.68 -7.68
N SER A 398 -22.18 6.06 -7.10
CA SER A 398 -22.19 4.65 -6.74
C SER A 398 -23.25 4.37 -5.68
N THR A 399 -23.67 3.10 -5.61
CA THR A 399 -24.54 2.55 -4.55
C THR A 399 -23.81 1.53 -3.69
N TYR A 400 -22.52 1.30 -3.94
CA TYR A 400 -21.72 0.31 -3.23
C TYR A 400 -21.40 0.79 -1.81
N HIS A 401 -21.89 0.08 -0.78
CA HIS A 401 -21.53 0.39 0.60
C HIS A 401 -20.08 -0.03 0.84
N TYR A 402 -19.21 0.95 1.07
CA TYR A 402 -17.78 0.69 1.32
C TYR A 402 -17.30 1.42 2.58
N VAL A 403 -16.43 0.78 3.35
CA VAL A 403 -15.97 1.26 4.66
C VAL A 403 -15.23 2.61 4.57
N THR A 404 -14.78 3.01 3.39
CA THR A 404 -14.16 4.33 3.18
C THR A 404 -15.13 5.50 3.41
N THR A 405 -16.43 5.26 3.57
CA THR A 405 -17.39 6.26 4.05
C THR A 405 -17.02 6.88 5.40
N PHE A 406 -16.14 6.25 6.19
CA PHE A 406 -15.63 6.80 7.46
C PHE A 406 -14.40 7.70 7.30
N TYR A 407 -13.74 7.72 6.13
CA TYR A 407 -12.57 8.60 5.89
C TYR A 407 -12.90 10.09 6.07
N PRO A 408 -14.08 10.58 5.63
CA PRO A 408 -14.54 11.94 5.93
C PRO A 408 -14.53 12.32 7.42
N LEU A 409 -14.84 11.39 8.32
CA LEU A 409 -14.81 11.60 9.77
C LEU A 409 -13.37 11.70 10.27
N TRP A 410 -12.48 10.79 9.83
CA TRP A 410 -11.05 10.84 10.15
C TRP A 410 -10.40 12.14 9.69
N ALA A 411 -10.66 12.53 8.44
CA ALA A 411 -10.18 13.77 7.86
C ALA A 411 -10.71 15.01 8.62
N GLY A 412 -11.85 14.88 9.30
CA GLY A 412 -12.54 15.97 9.99
C GLY A 412 -13.28 16.90 9.03
N LEU A 413 -13.72 16.38 7.88
CA LEU A 413 -14.51 17.12 6.90
C LEU A 413 -16.01 17.05 7.22
N ALA A 414 -16.49 15.90 7.72
CA ALA A 414 -17.91 15.68 7.93
C ALA A 414 -18.46 16.57 9.05
N SER A 415 -19.57 17.25 8.78
CA SER A 415 -20.37 17.93 9.81
C SER A 415 -20.93 16.93 10.84
N GLN A 416 -21.33 17.39 12.02
CA GLN A 416 -21.92 16.50 13.03
C GLN A 416 -23.19 15.78 12.53
N VAL A 417 -23.97 16.43 11.66
CA VAL A 417 -25.15 15.81 11.04
C VAL A 417 -24.75 14.67 10.11
N GLN A 418 -23.78 14.91 9.21
CA GLN A 418 -23.24 13.86 8.34
C GLN A 418 -22.59 12.73 9.14
N ALA A 419 -21.81 13.06 10.17
CA ALA A 419 -21.14 12.09 11.02
C ALA A 419 -22.16 11.18 11.76
N THR A 420 -23.25 11.76 12.27
CA THR A 420 -24.35 11.02 12.91
C THR A 420 -25.05 10.10 11.91
N ALA A 421 -25.29 10.58 10.69
CA ALA A 421 -25.90 9.78 9.63
C ALA A 421 -24.99 8.60 9.22
N VAL A 422 -23.70 8.84 8.95
CA VAL A 422 -22.72 7.79 8.63
C VAL A 422 -22.63 6.76 9.76
N ARG A 423 -22.58 7.21 11.02
CA ARG A 423 -22.55 6.34 12.21
C ARG A 423 -23.79 5.43 12.30
N SER A 424 -24.96 5.88 11.84
CA SER A 424 -26.18 5.06 11.83
C SER A 424 -26.11 3.86 10.87
N HIS A 425 -25.13 3.85 9.96
CA HIS A 425 -24.92 2.81 8.95
C HIS A 425 -23.80 1.81 9.30
N LEU A 426 -23.30 1.82 10.55
CA LEU A 426 -22.30 0.87 11.03
C LEU A 426 -22.69 -0.61 10.76
N ALA A 427 -23.99 -0.92 10.80
CA ALA A 427 -24.50 -2.27 10.58
C ALA A 427 -24.14 -2.89 9.21
N TYR A 428 -23.89 -2.07 8.17
CA TYR A 428 -23.43 -2.59 6.88
C TYR A 428 -22.06 -3.26 7.00
N PHE A 429 -21.18 -2.73 7.84
CA PHE A 429 -19.77 -3.13 7.91
C PHE A 429 -19.44 -3.95 9.15
N GLU A 430 -20.10 -3.65 10.27
CA GLU A 430 -19.73 -4.21 11.56
C GLU A 430 -20.08 -5.71 11.65
N ARG A 431 -19.07 -6.51 11.99
CA ARG A 431 -19.14 -7.95 12.21
C ARG A 431 -18.48 -8.28 13.56
N PRO A 432 -18.66 -9.49 14.10
CA PRO A 432 -18.11 -9.84 15.41
C PRO A 432 -16.60 -9.60 15.57
N GLY A 433 -15.83 -9.72 14.47
CA GLY A 433 -14.38 -9.52 14.47
C GLY A 433 -13.89 -8.13 14.06
N GLY A 434 -14.77 -7.15 13.85
CA GLY A 434 -14.41 -5.80 13.41
C GLY A 434 -15.22 -5.33 12.21
N LEU A 435 -14.63 -4.49 11.34
CA LEU A 435 -15.31 -3.93 10.17
C LEU A 435 -14.95 -4.70 8.89
N ALA A 436 -15.97 -5.16 8.18
CA ALA A 436 -15.83 -5.66 6.82
C ALA A 436 -15.67 -4.48 5.84
N LEU A 437 -15.00 -4.72 4.71
CA LEU A 437 -14.75 -3.66 3.72
C LEU A 437 -16.03 -3.20 3.02
N SER A 438 -16.97 -4.12 2.82
CA SER A 438 -18.28 -3.91 2.19
C SER A 438 -19.31 -4.89 2.74
N ASP A 439 -20.54 -4.80 2.26
CA ASP A 439 -21.61 -5.78 2.47
C ASP A 439 -21.75 -6.80 1.32
N VAL A 440 -20.78 -6.82 0.38
CA VAL A 440 -20.79 -7.67 -0.82
C VAL A 440 -19.81 -8.83 -0.66
N THR A 441 -20.29 -10.06 -0.89
CA THR A 441 -19.45 -11.27 -0.87
C THR A 441 -18.97 -11.60 -2.29
N SER A 442 -17.97 -10.86 -2.76
CA SER A 442 -17.41 -11.00 -4.12
C SER A 442 -16.35 -12.11 -4.23
N GLY A 443 -15.83 -12.60 -3.11
CA GLY A 443 -14.77 -13.61 -3.07
C GLY A 443 -13.36 -13.05 -3.26
N VAL A 444 -13.21 -11.73 -3.43
CA VAL A 444 -11.92 -11.04 -3.47
C VAL A 444 -11.52 -10.47 -2.09
N GLN A 445 -10.29 -9.98 -1.97
CA GLN A 445 -9.67 -9.73 -0.66
C GLN A 445 -10.09 -8.40 0.00
N TRP A 446 -10.56 -7.42 -0.76
CA TRP A 446 -11.00 -6.11 -0.26
C TRP A 446 -12.53 -5.96 -0.30
N ASP A 447 -13.23 -7.01 0.09
CA ASP A 447 -14.69 -7.07 0.25
C ASP A 447 -15.06 -7.98 1.42
N GLN A 448 -16.36 -8.11 1.74
CA GLN A 448 -16.81 -9.09 2.72
C GLN A 448 -16.29 -10.50 2.36
N PRO A 449 -15.75 -11.29 3.32
CA PRO A 449 -15.82 -11.14 4.79
C PRO A 449 -14.58 -10.51 5.44
N TYR A 450 -13.70 -9.90 4.68
CA TYR A 450 -12.41 -9.47 5.19
C TYR A 450 -12.50 -8.10 5.84
N GLY A 451 -11.69 -7.92 6.89
CA GLY A 451 -11.42 -6.66 7.54
C GLY A 451 -9.91 -6.47 7.66
N TRP A 452 -9.48 -5.22 7.50
CA TRP A 452 -8.08 -4.83 7.41
C TRP A 452 -7.75 -3.77 8.45
N ALA A 453 -6.54 -3.83 8.98
CA ALA A 453 -6.12 -2.93 10.05
C ALA A 453 -6.15 -1.45 9.64
N PRO A 454 -5.66 -1.05 8.44
CA PRO A 454 -5.73 0.34 7.96
C PRO A 454 -7.13 0.97 8.03
N THR A 455 -8.11 0.32 7.41
CA THR A 455 -9.48 0.83 7.33
C THR A 455 -10.18 0.80 8.68
N THR A 456 -9.86 -0.20 9.52
CA THR A 456 -10.35 -0.26 10.89
C THR A 456 -9.85 0.94 11.70
N TRP A 457 -8.57 1.26 11.63
CA TRP A 457 -8.01 2.42 12.32
C TRP A 457 -8.64 3.73 11.85
N LEU A 458 -8.74 3.95 10.54
CA LEU A 458 -9.32 5.19 10.01
C LEU A 458 -10.79 5.35 10.41
N ALA A 459 -11.56 4.26 10.41
CA ALA A 459 -12.95 4.30 10.88
C ALA A 459 -13.04 4.58 12.39
N VAL A 460 -12.28 3.84 13.22
CA VAL A 460 -12.26 4.01 14.68
C VAL A 460 -11.79 5.42 15.06
N SER A 461 -10.69 5.89 14.49
CA SER A 461 -10.15 7.23 14.74
C SER A 461 -11.10 8.33 14.26
N GLY A 462 -11.78 8.13 13.14
CA GLY A 462 -12.82 9.05 12.66
C GLY A 462 -14.03 9.11 13.58
N LEU A 463 -14.54 7.96 14.04
CA LEU A 463 -15.64 7.89 14.99
C LEU A 463 -15.28 8.55 16.33
N GLU A 464 -14.07 8.29 16.83
CA GLU A 464 -13.54 8.89 18.06
C GLU A 464 -13.49 10.42 17.94
N LYS A 465 -12.92 10.94 16.84
CA LYS A 465 -12.84 12.38 16.55
C LYS A 465 -14.22 13.03 16.41
N ALA A 466 -15.23 12.29 15.96
CA ALA A 466 -16.61 12.76 15.83
C ALA A 466 -17.42 12.64 17.14
N GLY A 467 -16.81 12.19 18.24
CA GLY A 467 -17.43 12.06 19.56
C GLY A 467 -18.19 10.76 19.79
N PHE A 468 -18.09 9.77 18.89
CA PHE A 468 -18.74 8.46 19.00
C PHE A 468 -17.85 7.45 19.75
N HIS A 469 -17.43 7.83 20.97
CA HIS A 469 -16.43 7.11 21.77
C HIS A 469 -16.82 5.64 22.06
N GLU A 470 -18.10 5.37 22.33
CA GLU A 470 -18.58 4.02 22.61
C GLU A 470 -18.46 3.11 21.39
N ASP A 471 -18.82 3.60 20.21
CA ASP A 471 -18.73 2.84 18.96
C ASP A 471 -17.27 2.62 18.57
N ALA A 472 -16.43 3.67 18.65
CA ALA A 472 -15.00 3.58 18.40
C ALA A 472 -14.33 2.54 19.30
N THR A 473 -14.59 2.60 20.61
CA THR A 473 -14.07 1.65 21.60
C THR A 473 -14.55 0.22 21.36
N ARG A 474 -15.84 0.05 21.03
CA ARG A 474 -16.44 -1.27 20.78
C ARG A 474 -15.83 -1.94 19.54
N ILE A 475 -15.66 -1.20 18.45
CA ILE A 475 -15.03 -1.70 17.22
C ILE A 475 -13.55 -2.01 17.46
N ALA A 476 -12.83 -1.12 18.16
CA ALA A 476 -11.44 -1.33 18.54
C ALA A 476 -11.26 -2.63 19.34
N LYS A 477 -12.09 -2.85 20.37
CA LYS A 477 -12.07 -4.10 21.16
C LYS A 477 -12.33 -5.33 20.30
N SER A 478 -13.30 -5.26 19.38
CA SER A 478 -13.68 -6.39 18.53
C SER A 478 -12.55 -6.81 17.57
N PHE A 479 -11.91 -5.84 16.92
CA PHE A 479 -10.78 -6.11 16.03
C PHE A 479 -9.53 -6.53 16.81
N SER A 480 -9.20 -5.87 17.92
CA SER A 480 -8.08 -6.26 18.79
C SER A 480 -8.25 -7.69 19.32
N ALA A 481 -9.45 -8.08 19.76
CA ALA A 481 -9.73 -9.43 20.20
C ALA A 481 -9.51 -10.45 19.07
N THR A 482 -9.91 -10.11 17.83
CA THR A 482 -9.63 -10.96 16.66
C THR A 482 -8.14 -11.16 16.43
N VAL A 483 -7.34 -10.08 16.50
CA VAL A 483 -5.88 -10.17 16.38
C VAL A 483 -5.29 -11.03 17.50
N GLU A 484 -5.66 -10.75 18.76
CA GLU A 484 -5.15 -11.46 19.95
C GLU A 484 -5.51 -12.94 19.95
N ASP A 485 -6.74 -13.30 19.60
CA ASP A 485 -7.18 -14.69 19.63
C ASP A 485 -6.51 -15.53 18.56
N ASN A 486 -6.22 -14.95 17.39
CA ASN A 486 -5.43 -15.63 16.37
C ASN A 486 -3.95 -15.71 16.78
N PHE A 487 -3.40 -14.64 17.37
CA PHE A 487 -2.04 -14.63 17.92
C PHE A 487 -1.85 -15.71 19.01
N LYS A 488 -2.81 -15.87 19.93
CA LYS A 488 -2.77 -16.92 20.97
C LYS A 488 -2.78 -18.35 20.38
N ARG A 489 -3.32 -18.54 19.17
CA ARG A 489 -3.42 -19.85 18.52
C ARG A 489 -2.12 -20.26 17.83
N ASP A 490 -1.46 -19.34 17.14
CA ASP A 490 -0.31 -19.68 16.28
C ASP A 490 0.96 -18.84 16.50
N GLY A 491 0.92 -17.86 17.42
CA GLY A 491 2.04 -17.00 17.78
C GLY A 491 2.39 -15.92 16.74
N THR A 492 1.48 -15.63 15.80
CA THR A 492 1.75 -14.69 14.68
C THR A 492 0.65 -13.66 14.47
N ILE A 493 1.03 -12.50 13.93
CA ILE A 493 0.11 -11.48 13.43
C ILE A 493 0.05 -11.56 11.90
N ARG A 494 -1.17 -11.40 11.35
CA ARG A 494 -1.43 -11.48 9.91
C ARG A 494 -1.78 -10.14 9.25
N GLU A 495 -1.70 -10.15 7.93
CA GLU A 495 -2.04 -9.05 7.02
C GLU A 495 -3.52 -8.64 7.10
N LYS A 496 -4.43 -9.63 7.05
CA LYS A 496 -5.89 -9.43 7.08
C LYS A 496 -6.62 -10.54 7.84
N TYR A 497 -7.87 -10.27 8.23
CA TYR A 497 -8.71 -11.18 9.01
C TYR A 497 -10.09 -11.32 8.40
N ASN A 498 -10.68 -12.51 8.47
CA ASN A 498 -12.09 -12.73 8.23
C ASN A 498 -12.87 -12.27 9.48
N VAL A 499 -13.48 -11.09 9.40
CA VAL A 499 -14.15 -10.44 10.53
C VAL A 499 -15.56 -10.99 10.79
N VAL A 500 -16.12 -11.77 9.86
CA VAL A 500 -17.38 -12.50 10.08
C VAL A 500 -17.16 -13.68 11.04
N SER A 501 -16.07 -14.41 10.86
CA SER A 501 -15.71 -15.57 11.68
C SER A 501 -14.71 -15.28 12.81
N GLY A 502 -14.09 -14.10 12.83
CA GLY A 502 -13.01 -13.75 13.76
C GLY A 502 -11.74 -14.58 13.54
N SER A 503 -11.49 -15.02 12.31
CA SER A 503 -10.38 -15.93 11.97
C SER A 503 -9.35 -15.29 11.06
N ALA A 504 -8.09 -15.65 11.25
CA ALA A 504 -7.01 -15.37 10.31
C ALA A 504 -6.98 -16.32 9.10
N ASN A 505 -7.87 -17.32 9.06
CA ASN A 505 -8.06 -18.17 7.89
C ASN A 505 -8.79 -17.38 6.79
N VAL A 506 -8.11 -17.23 5.65
CA VAL A 506 -8.58 -16.44 4.51
C VAL A 506 -8.64 -17.37 3.29
N GLN A 507 -9.77 -17.35 2.57
CA GLN A 507 -9.97 -18.05 1.31
C GLN A 507 -10.37 -17.03 0.24
N VAL A 508 -9.39 -16.57 -0.53
CA VAL A 508 -9.62 -15.65 -1.65
C VAL A 508 -9.84 -16.48 -2.91
N ALA A 509 -10.99 -16.27 -3.57
CA ALA A 509 -11.36 -17.01 -4.77
C ALA A 509 -10.45 -16.64 -5.96
N THR A 510 -10.25 -15.34 -6.17
CA THR A 510 -9.46 -14.77 -7.28
C THR A 510 -8.60 -13.62 -6.77
N GLY A 511 -7.34 -13.56 -7.21
CA GLY A 511 -6.32 -12.62 -6.70
C GLY A 511 -5.43 -13.23 -5.62
N TYR A 512 -4.78 -12.39 -4.82
CA TYR A 512 -3.72 -12.81 -3.89
C TYR A 512 -4.23 -13.76 -2.78
N LYS A 513 -3.84 -15.04 -2.89
CA LYS A 513 -4.37 -16.14 -2.07
C LYS A 513 -3.67 -16.34 -0.73
N SER A 514 -2.49 -15.75 -0.50
CA SER A 514 -1.75 -15.91 0.76
C SER A 514 -2.13 -14.86 1.81
N ASN A 515 -2.19 -15.27 3.09
CA ASN A 515 -2.29 -14.37 4.23
C ASN A 515 -0.92 -14.24 4.92
N VAL A 516 -0.27 -13.09 4.75
CA VAL A 516 1.15 -12.93 5.08
C VAL A 516 1.36 -12.77 6.59
N VAL A 517 2.38 -13.45 7.13
CA VAL A 517 2.85 -13.29 8.51
C VAL A 517 3.69 -12.01 8.62
N GLY A 518 3.43 -11.20 9.63
CA GLY A 518 4.17 -9.97 9.89
C GLY A 518 3.47 -9.14 10.96
N PHE A 519 2.49 -8.30 10.65
CA PHE A 519 2.41 -7.49 9.43
C PHE A 519 2.40 -6.03 9.91
N GLY A 520 3.23 -5.18 9.32
CA GLY A 520 3.63 -3.88 9.85
C GLY A 520 2.44 -2.97 10.17
N TRP A 521 1.45 -2.86 9.28
CA TRP A 521 0.26 -2.06 9.60
C TRP A 521 -0.56 -2.65 10.74
N THR A 522 -0.55 -3.98 10.96
CA THR A 522 -1.44 -4.64 11.93
C THR A 522 -0.81 -4.44 13.29
N ASN A 523 0.52 -4.55 13.35
CA ASN A 523 1.31 -4.20 14.52
C ASN A 523 1.04 -2.75 14.93
N GLY A 524 1.17 -1.80 13.99
CA GLY A 524 1.02 -0.37 14.31
C GLY A 524 -0.41 0.00 14.69
N VAL A 525 -1.41 -0.48 13.94
CA VAL A 525 -2.81 -0.25 14.26
C VAL A 525 -3.22 -0.92 15.56
N TYR A 526 -2.76 -2.15 15.85
CA TYR A 526 -3.07 -2.81 17.10
C TYR A 526 -2.66 -1.95 18.30
N LEU A 527 -1.42 -1.41 18.29
CA LEU A 527 -0.96 -0.50 19.34
C LEU A 527 -1.86 0.74 19.46
N LYS A 528 -2.24 1.36 18.34
CA LYS A 528 -3.15 2.51 18.33
C LYS A 528 -4.55 2.19 18.83
N LEU A 529 -5.08 1.00 18.58
CA LEU A 529 -6.34 0.54 19.13
C LEU A 529 -6.24 0.30 20.64
N GLN A 530 -5.11 -0.23 21.12
CA GLN A 530 -4.90 -0.43 22.56
C GLN A 530 -4.83 0.90 23.32
N ASP A 531 -4.19 1.95 22.75
CA ASP A 531 -4.22 3.31 23.33
C ASP A 531 -5.65 3.81 23.57
N LEU A 532 -6.56 3.51 22.64
CA LEU A 532 -7.97 3.93 22.76
C LEU A 532 -8.72 3.09 23.81
N ILE A 533 -8.47 1.78 23.86
CA ILE A 533 -9.16 0.86 24.78
C ILE A 533 -8.70 1.07 26.23
N GLN A 534 -7.40 1.33 26.41
CA GLN A 534 -6.75 1.52 27.69
C GLN A 534 -5.98 2.84 27.65
N PRO A 535 -6.67 3.99 27.70
CA PRO A 535 -6.00 5.28 27.68
C PRO A 535 -5.01 5.34 28.84
N THR A 536 -3.72 5.45 28.51
CA THR A 536 -2.65 5.59 29.50
C THR A 536 -2.99 6.79 30.38
N LYS A 537 -3.19 6.54 31.68
CA LYS A 537 -3.51 7.56 32.68
C LYS A 537 -2.43 8.61 32.84
#